data_AF-A0A972RNQ4-F1
#
_entry.id   AF-A0A972RNQ4-F1
#
_cell.length_a   1.000
_cell.length_b   1.000
_cell.length_c   1.000
_cell.angle_alpha   90.00
_cell.angle_beta   90.00
_cell.angle_gamma   90.00
#
_symmetry.space_group_name_H-M   'P 1'
#
loop_
_entity.id
_entity.type
_entity.pdbx_description
1 polymer ?
#
loop_
_entity_poly.entity_id
_entity_poly.type
_entity_poly.pdbx_seq_one_letter_code
_entity_poly.pdbx_strand_id
1 'polypeptide(L)'
;MARLFNVHTTWGEGTYTPQQWIDYARKHNIDEIVFIDFVPPSKWEEYKEAMGKLDFTGVKVSYGVEVPAKVLKDTPSSLLEIFDIIAVSERCFGKDDDVPRIMEDLLLQWTKKLPLIYWIRPGMWYKEYGDTLLGLEYYVEILKRVPENKIILEVNRRYNVPPPYIPALLDELGYRFVVGVDAGSPEELPRYEVPILGFTFADAEE
;
A
#
# COMPACT_ATOMS: atom_id res chain seq x y z
N MET A 1 -15.57 11.46 -2.45
CA MET A 1 -14.47 11.92 -1.59
C MET A 1 -13.16 11.52 -2.22
N ALA A 2 -12.37 12.49 -2.65
CA ALA A 2 -11.14 12.36 -3.43
C ALA A 2 -10.00 11.86 -2.56
N ARG A 3 -9.42 10.70 -2.89
CA ARG A 3 -8.33 10.10 -2.13
C ARG A 3 -7.13 9.83 -3.01
N LEU A 4 -5.94 10.20 -2.53
CA LEU A 4 -4.67 9.68 -3.01
C LEU A 4 -4.12 8.66 -2.02
N PHE A 5 -3.93 7.42 -2.46
CA PHE A 5 -3.34 6.36 -1.63
C PHE A 5 -2.00 5.92 -2.21
N ASN A 6 -1.05 5.57 -1.33
CA ASN A 6 0.32 5.20 -1.70
C ASN A 6 1.04 6.38 -2.39
N VAL A 7 1.21 7.47 -1.64
CA VAL A 7 1.97 8.65 -2.09
C VAL A 7 3.30 8.68 -1.34
N HIS A 8 4.38 8.97 -2.07
CA HIS A 8 5.73 9.06 -1.54
C HIS A 8 6.13 10.51 -1.37
N THR A 9 6.89 10.76 -0.31
CA THR A 9 7.42 12.05 0.07
C THR A 9 8.95 12.04 0.05
N THR A 10 9.56 13.18 0.37
CA THR A 10 11.01 13.30 0.55
C THR A 10 11.58 12.44 1.70
N TRP A 11 10.74 11.79 2.51
CA TRP A 11 11.19 10.80 3.50
C TRP A 11 11.50 9.43 2.89
N GLY A 12 10.83 9.09 1.79
CA GLY A 12 11.07 7.89 1.00
C GLY A 12 11.71 8.25 -0.34
N GLU A 13 11.02 7.89 -1.41
CA GLU A 13 11.52 8.01 -2.80
C GLU A 13 10.85 9.16 -3.57
N GLY A 14 10.06 9.99 -2.89
CA GLY A 14 9.35 11.12 -3.47
C GLY A 14 10.21 12.39 -3.58
N THR A 15 9.72 13.32 -4.41
CA THR A 15 10.36 14.63 -4.61
C THR A 15 9.62 15.77 -3.89
N TYR A 16 8.35 15.56 -3.55
CA TYR A 16 7.54 16.51 -2.80
C TYR A 16 7.62 16.22 -1.31
N THR A 17 7.79 17.26 -0.50
CA THR A 17 7.62 17.18 0.95
C THR A 17 6.16 16.87 1.30
N PRO A 18 5.88 16.33 2.51
CA PRO A 18 4.51 16.12 2.95
C PRO A 18 3.64 17.38 2.86
N GLN A 19 4.17 18.56 3.24
CA GLN A 19 3.44 19.82 3.18
C GLN A 19 3.07 20.21 1.74
N GLN A 20 3.99 20.04 0.78
CA GLN A 20 3.71 20.33 -0.62
C GLN A 20 2.60 19.43 -1.19
N TRP A 21 2.52 18.17 -0.75
CA TRP A 21 1.43 17.27 -1.09
C TRP A 21 0.08 17.72 -0.50
N ILE A 22 0.07 18.16 0.77
CA ILE A 22 -1.13 18.71 1.41
C ILE A 22 -1.61 19.96 0.67
N ASP A 23 -0.70 20.86 0.33
CA ASP A 23 -1.02 22.08 -0.41
C ASP A 23 -1.54 21.78 -1.83
N TYR A 24 -0.95 20.78 -2.49
CA TYR A 24 -1.46 20.24 -3.75
C TYR A 24 -2.88 19.70 -3.58
N ALA A 25 -3.14 18.89 -2.57
CA ALA A 25 -4.46 18.32 -2.32
C ALA A 25 -5.52 19.40 -2.09
N ARG A 26 -5.24 20.41 -1.27
CA ARG A 26 -6.14 21.56 -1.05
C ARG A 26 -6.46 22.27 -2.37
N LYS A 27 -5.44 22.57 -3.17
CA LYS A 27 -5.58 23.27 -4.46
C LYS A 27 -6.45 22.47 -5.46
N HIS A 28 -6.38 21.14 -5.39
CA HIS A 28 -7.04 20.24 -6.34
C HIS A 28 -8.30 19.57 -5.76
N ASN A 29 -8.82 20.04 -4.62
CA ASN A 29 -9.99 19.48 -3.93
C ASN A 29 -9.86 17.97 -3.66
N ILE A 30 -8.67 17.53 -3.23
CA ILE A 30 -8.43 16.18 -2.74
C ILE A 30 -8.71 16.17 -1.24
N ASP A 31 -9.64 15.31 -0.82
CA ASP A 31 -10.13 15.24 0.56
C ASP A 31 -9.19 14.44 1.46
N GLU A 32 -8.46 13.45 0.92
CA GLU A 32 -7.61 12.54 1.69
C GLU A 32 -6.31 12.17 0.98
N ILE A 33 -5.22 12.14 1.75
CA ILE A 33 -3.91 11.62 1.30
C ILE A 33 -3.45 10.55 2.29
N VAL A 34 -2.97 9.43 1.74
CA VAL A 34 -2.30 8.38 2.50
C VAL A 34 -0.84 8.26 2.04
N PHE A 35 0.07 8.74 2.88
CA PHE A 35 1.51 8.63 2.67
C PHE A 35 2.01 7.25 3.04
N ILE A 36 2.78 6.62 2.16
CA ILE A 36 3.33 5.28 2.35
C ILE A 36 4.80 5.33 1.96
N ASP A 37 5.65 5.79 2.87
CA ASP A 37 7.06 6.06 2.54
C ASP A 37 7.95 4.85 2.86
N PHE A 38 8.93 4.58 1.98
CA PHE A 38 10.01 3.63 2.28
C PHE A 38 11.05 4.28 3.20
N VAL A 39 10.79 4.27 4.50
CA VAL A 39 11.68 4.83 5.53
C VAL A 39 12.47 3.71 6.21
N PRO A 40 13.80 3.85 6.42
CA PRO A 40 14.56 2.87 7.20
C PRO A 40 14.03 2.76 8.65
N PRO A 41 13.98 1.56 9.25
CA PRO A 41 13.47 1.37 10.62
C PRO A 41 14.11 2.26 11.68
N SER A 42 15.40 2.59 11.53
CA SER A 42 16.12 3.48 12.44
C SER A 42 15.62 4.93 12.44
N LYS A 43 14.79 5.34 11.47
CA LYS A 43 14.23 6.68 11.32
C LYS A 43 12.71 6.75 11.52
N TRP A 44 12.06 5.66 11.89
CA TRP A 44 10.59 5.60 11.98
C TRP A 44 10.01 6.56 13.02
N GLU A 45 10.62 6.69 14.18
CA GLU A 45 10.19 7.65 15.21
C GLU A 45 10.35 9.10 14.74
N GLU A 46 11.48 9.41 14.10
CA GLU A 46 11.76 10.73 13.52
C GLU A 46 10.72 11.08 12.44
N TYR A 47 10.39 10.13 11.57
CA TYR A 47 9.35 10.27 10.55
C TYR A 47 7.97 10.51 11.19
N LYS A 48 7.57 9.70 12.18
CA LYS A 48 6.30 9.88 12.89
C LYS A 48 6.20 11.25 13.56
N GLU A 49 7.26 11.68 14.23
CA GLU A 49 7.31 13.00 14.88
C GLU A 49 7.21 14.14 13.83
N ALA A 50 7.90 14.01 12.70
CA ALA A 50 7.84 14.99 11.62
C ALA A 50 6.43 15.07 11.01
N MET A 51 5.79 13.93 10.77
CA MET A 51 4.42 13.88 10.26
C MET A 51 3.42 14.50 11.24
N GLY A 52 3.59 14.29 12.55
CA GLY A 52 2.73 14.85 13.59
C GLY A 52 2.80 16.37 13.76
N LYS A 53 3.78 17.04 13.15
CA LYS A 53 3.96 18.51 13.20
C LYS A 53 3.34 19.25 12.01
N LEU A 54 2.83 18.52 11.02
CA LEU A 54 2.26 19.09 9.81
C LEU A 54 0.86 19.67 10.05
N ASP A 55 0.50 20.67 9.25
CA ASP A 55 -0.86 21.21 9.24
C ASP A 55 -1.74 20.42 8.27
N PHE A 56 -2.61 19.57 8.82
CA PHE A 56 -3.59 18.79 8.06
C PHE A 56 -4.91 19.52 7.82
N THR A 57 -5.02 20.82 8.13
CA THR A 57 -6.30 21.54 8.01
C THR A 57 -6.87 21.43 6.60
N GLY A 58 -8.10 20.94 6.47
CA GLY A 58 -8.80 20.81 5.19
C GLY A 58 -8.44 19.58 4.33
N VAL A 59 -7.52 18.71 4.78
CA VAL A 59 -7.21 17.44 4.11
C VAL A 59 -7.04 16.35 5.15
N LYS A 60 -7.77 15.25 5.04
CA LYS A 60 -7.53 14.09 5.89
C LYS A 60 -6.19 13.46 5.51
N VAL A 61 -5.26 13.39 6.46
CA VAL A 61 -3.96 12.75 6.23
C VAL A 61 -3.87 11.47 7.06
N SER A 62 -3.42 10.41 6.42
CA SER A 62 -2.93 9.20 7.07
C SER A 62 -1.52 8.92 6.57
N TYR A 63 -0.71 8.27 7.38
CA TYR A 63 0.66 7.96 7.00
C TYR A 63 1.09 6.63 7.59
N GLY A 64 2.00 5.99 6.87
CA GLY A 64 2.53 4.69 7.19
C GLY A 64 3.87 4.48 6.51
N VAL A 65 4.38 3.27 6.66
CA VAL A 65 5.66 2.88 6.06
C VAL A 65 5.46 1.76 5.07
N GLU A 66 6.18 1.85 3.96
CA GLU A 66 6.44 0.71 3.09
C GLU A 66 7.56 -0.13 3.71
N VAL A 67 7.28 -1.41 3.94
CA VAL A 67 8.23 -2.38 4.47
C VAL A 67 8.37 -3.53 3.46
N PRO A 68 9.57 -3.80 2.93
CA PRO A 68 9.78 -4.95 2.06
C PRO A 68 9.47 -6.24 2.81
N ALA A 69 8.84 -7.19 2.12
CA ALA A 69 8.37 -8.44 2.71
C ALA A 69 9.45 -9.17 3.55
N LYS A 70 10.65 -9.36 3.01
CA LYS A 70 11.75 -10.01 3.76
C LYS A 70 12.18 -9.24 5.01
N VAL A 71 12.09 -7.91 5.00
CA VAL A 71 12.44 -7.06 6.16
C VAL A 71 11.38 -7.15 7.25
N LEU A 72 10.09 -7.15 6.86
CA LEU A 72 8.98 -7.21 7.80
C LEU A 72 9.02 -8.49 8.65
N LYS A 73 9.46 -9.62 8.08
CA LYS A 73 9.65 -10.90 8.78
C LYS A 73 10.43 -10.73 10.09
N ASP A 74 11.52 -9.97 10.03
CA ASP A 74 12.50 -9.81 11.10
C ASP A 74 12.29 -8.50 11.89
N THR A 75 11.28 -7.71 11.53
CA THR A 75 10.97 -6.45 12.22
C THR A 75 10.24 -6.74 13.56
N PRO A 76 10.74 -6.24 14.70
CA PRO A 76 10.08 -6.39 16.00
C PRO A 76 8.67 -5.75 16.01
N SER A 77 7.70 -6.41 16.64
CA SER A 77 6.32 -5.89 16.73
C SER A 77 6.25 -4.48 17.31
N SER A 78 7.11 -4.15 18.29
CA SER A 78 7.17 -2.82 18.89
C SER A 78 7.49 -1.70 17.90
N LEU A 79 8.24 -1.98 16.83
CA LEU A 79 8.49 -1.00 15.77
C LEU A 79 7.29 -0.90 14.82
N LEU A 80 6.54 -1.99 14.63
CA LEU A 80 5.37 -2.00 13.76
C LEU A 80 4.18 -1.26 14.39
N GLU A 81 4.07 -1.26 15.71
CA GLU A 81 3.05 -0.53 16.48
C GLU A 81 3.23 1.01 16.42
N ILE A 82 4.31 1.49 15.81
CA ILE A 82 4.55 2.94 15.61
C ILE A 82 3.52 3.53 14.63
N PHE A 83 3.09 2.76 13.63
CA PHE A 83 2.21 3.21 12.55
C PHE A 83 0.93 2.39 12.47
N ASP A 84 -0.18 3.08 12.19
CA ASP A 84 -1.47 2.43 11.93
C ASP A 84 -1.52 1.76 10.54
N ILE A 85 -0.62 2.18 9.65
CA ILE A 85 -0.52 1.68 8.28
C ILE A 85 0.87 1.09 8.05
N ILE A 86 0.89 -0.24 7.93
CA ILE A 86 2.06 -0.99 7.47
C ILE A 86 1.73 -1.53 6.08
N ALA A 87 2.42 -0.99 5.08
CA ALA A 87 2.30 -1.43 3.71
C ALA A 87 3.46 -2.34 3.34
N VAL A 88 3.17 -3.45 2.68
CA VAL A 88 4.15 -4.48 2.39
C VAL A 88 4.34 -4.63 0.90
N SER A 89 5.59 -4.56 0.46
CA SER A 89 5.96 -4.67 -0.95
C SER A 89 6.89 -5.85 -1.24
N GLU A 90 6.88 -6.29 -2.50
CA GLU A 90 7.68 -7.41 -3.01
C GLU A 90 9.10 -7.00 -3.45
N ARG A 91 9.51 -5.75 -3.21
CA ARG A 91 10.73 -5.16 -3.78
C ARG A 91 12.07 -5.81 -3.39
N CYS A 92 12.06 -6.66 -2.37
CA CYS A 92 13.26 -7.35 -1.86
C CYS A 92 13.50 -8.73 -2.49
N PHE A 93 12.63 -9.17 -3.39
CA PHE A 93 12.77 -10.47 -4.03
C PHE A 93 13.65 -10.36 -5.29
N GLY A 94 14.62 -11.26 -5.39
CA GLY A 94 15.40 -11.48 -6.61
C GLY A 94 14.67 -12.41 -7.58
N LYS A 95 15.23 -12.54 -8.78
CA LYS A 95 14.66 -13.36 -9.86
C LYS A 95 14.51 -14.85 -9.51
N ASP A 96 15.39 -15.38 -8.68
CA ASP A 96 15.41 -16.81 -8.33
C ASP A 96 14.66 -17.13 -7.02
N ASP A 97 14.01 -16.13 -6.42
CA ASP A 97 13.20 -16.34 -5.22
C ASP A 97 11.88 -17.06 -5.54
N ASP A 98 11.49 -17.99 -4.68
CA ASP A 98 10.16 -18.60 -4.68
C ASP A 98 9.14 -17.66 -4.00
N VAL A 99 8.91 -16.53 -4.66
CA VAL A 99 8.03 -15.45 -4.17
C VAL A 99 6.65 -15.94 -3.74
N PRO A 100 5.92 -16.80 -4.49
CA PRO A 100 4.58 -17.19 -4.07
C PRO A 100 4.58 -17.93 -2.73
N ARG A 101 5.46 -18.91 -2.54
CA ARG A 101 5.54 -19.62 -1.25
C ARG A 101 5.99 -18.69 -0.13
N ILE A 102 6.99 -17.84 -0.39
CA ILE A 102 7.49 -16.91 0.63
C ILE A 102 6.39 -15.91 1.02
N MET A 103 5.63 -15.36 0.07
CA MET A 103 4.55 -14.42 0.35
C MET A 103 3.40 -15.07 1.10
N GLU A 104 3.00 -16.30 0.74
CA GLU A 104 1.99 -17.06 1.50
C GLU A 104 2.40 -17.20 2.97
N ASP A 105 3.61 -17.71 3.21
CA ASP A 105 4.15 -17.93 4.56
C ASP A 105 4.23 -16.64 5.36
N LEU A 106 4.66 -15.55 4.71
CA LEU A 106 4.82 -14.25 5.34
C LEU A 106 3.47 -13.62 5.69
N LEU A 107 2.50 -13.62 4.77
CA LEU A 107 1.14 -13.12 5.03
C LEU A 107 0.47 -13.90 6.16
N LEU A 108 0.57 -15.22 6.18
CA LEU A 108 0.05 -16.05 7.28
C LEU A 108 0.72 -15.76 8.62
N GLN A 109 2.00 -15.40 8.64
CA GLN A 109 2.70 -15.02 9.86
C GLN A 109 2.31 -13.61 10.32
N TRP A 110 2.19 -12.66 9.40
CA TRP A 110 1.90 -11.27 9.75
C TRP A 110 0.46 -11.06 10.18
N THR A 111 -0.50 -11.78 9.61
CA THR A 111 -1.92 -11.71 10.04
C THR A 111 -2.12 -12.18 11.50
N LYS A 112 -1.14 -12.88 12.08
CA LYS A 112 -1.07 -13.21 13.51
C LYS A 112 -0.42 -12.11 14.37
N LYS A 113 0.42 -11.26 13.77
CA LYS A 113 1.19 -10.21 14.46
C LYS A 113 0.55 -8.82 14.35
N LEU A 114 -0.15 -8.55 13.25
CA LEU A 114 -0.67 -7.24 12.90
C LEU A 114 -2.20 -7.26 12.79
N PRO A 115 -2.88 -6.18 13.22
CA PRO A 115 -4.32 -6.08 13.10
C PRO A 115 -4.77 -5.97 11.65
N LEU A 116 -3.97 -5.34 10.79
CA LEU A 116 -4.27 -5.06 9.39
C LEU A 116 -2.96 -4.89 8.60
N ILE A 117 -2.93 -5.38 7.36
CA ILE A 117 -1.77 -5.28 6.45
C ILE A 117 -2.24 -4.73 5.12
N TYR A 118 -1.52 -3.76 4.58
CA TYR A 118 -1.73 -3.31 3.20
C TYR A 118 -0.72 -4.01 2.29
N TRP A 119 -1.16 -4.98 1.49
CA TRP A 119 -0.29 -5.57 0.48
C TRP A 119 -0.26 -4.65 -0.74
N ILE A 120 0.82 -3.89 -0.87
CA ILE A 120 0.98 -2.90 -1.93
C ILE A 120 1.67 -3.51 -3.14
N ARG A 121 1.20 -3.11 -4.32
CA ARG A 121 1.63 -3.57 -5.64
C ARG A 121 1.77 -5.11 -5.74
N PRO A 122 0.78 -5.91 -5.31
CA PRO A 122 0.82 -7.36 -5.48
C PRO A 122 0.85 -7.66 -6.99
N GLY A 123 1.87 -8.36 -7.43
CA GLY A 123 2.11 -8.67 -8.84
C GLY A 123 3.35 -8.04 -9.41
N MET A 124 3.99 -7.13 -8.67
CA MET A 124 5.13 -6.39 -9.18
C MET A 124 6.30 -7.32 -9.51
N TRP A 125 6.59 -8.32 -8.67
CA TRP A 125 7.68 -9.25 -8.96
C TRP A 125 7.46 -10.04 -10.25
N TYR A 126 6.24 -10.55 -10.49
CA TYR A 126 5.92 -11.27 -11.72
C TYR A 126 5.96 -10.37 -12.95
N LYS A 127 5.57 -9.10 -12.79
CA LYS A 127 5.69 -8.12 -13.86
C LYS A 127 7.16 -7.86 -14.24
N GLU A 128 8.08 -7.90 -13.28
CA GLU A 128 9.51 -7.64 -13.51
C GLU A 128 10.29 -8.86 -13.99
N TYR A 129 10.02 -10.04 -13.42
CA TYR A 129 10.88 -11.21 -13.57
C TYR A 129 10.18 -12.46 -14.10
N GLY A 130 8.85 -12.49 -14.12
CA GLY A 130 8.06 -13.69 -14.34
C GLY A 130 7.11 -13.63 -15.53
N ASP A 131 6.27 -14.66 -15.61
CA ASP A 131 5.07 -14.64 -16.45
C ASP A 131 3.91 -14.08 -15.64
N THR A 132 3.34 -12.97 -16.11
CA THR A 132 2.19 -12.31 -15.47
C THR A 132 0.97 -13.21 -15.31
N LEU A 133 0.76 -14.20 -16.19
CA LEU A 133 -0.37 -15.13 -16.10
C LEU A 133 -0.13 -16.17 -15.00
N LEU A 134 1.09 -16.72 -14.90
CA LEU A 134 1.44 -17.61 -13.78
C LEU A 134 1.35 -16.86 -12.45
N GLY A 135 1.82 -15.62 -12.41
CA GLY A 135 1.72 -14.77 -11.24
C GLY A 135 0.30 -14.66 -10.72
N LEU A 136 -0.64 -14.43 -11.63
CA LEU A 136 -2.05 -14.36 -11.30
C LEU A 136 -2.55 -15.61 -10.58
N GLU A 137 -2.34 -16.80 -11.16
CA GLU A 137 -2.81 -18.07 -10.57
C GLU A 137 -2.29 -18.22 -9.14
N TYR A 138 -1.02 -17.89 -8.92
CA TYR A 138 -0.44 -17.91 -7.58
C TYR A 138 -1.04 -16.88 -6.63
N TYR A 139 -1.29 -15.63 -7.06
CA TYR A 139 -1.95 -14.64 -6.22
C TYR A 139 -3.31 -15.14 -5.75
N VAL A 140 -4.09 -15.72 -6.66
CA VAL A 140 -5.41 -16.27 -6.33
C VAL A 140 -5.31 -17.40 -5.31
N GLU A 141 -4.34 -18.30 -5.46
CA GLU A 141 -4.15 -19.39 -4.51
C GLU A 141 -3.70 -18.92 -3.13
N ILE A 142 -2.86 -17.88 -3.04
CA ILE A 142 -2.49 -17.26 -1.77
C ILE A 142 -3.73 -16.65 -1.10
N LEU A 143 -4.52 -15.89 -1.86
CA LEU A 143 -5.71 -15.20 -1.36
C LEU A 143 -6.79 -16.17 -0.85
N LYS A 144 -6.88 -17.39 -1.40
CA LYS A 144 -7.80 -18.41 -0.87
C LYS A 144 -7.39 -18.95 0.51
N ARG A 145 -6.15 -18.72 0.95
CA ARG A 145 -5.57 -19.33 2.17
C ARG A 145 -5.29 -18.34 3.28
N VAL A 146 -5.07 -17.07 2.93
CA VAL A 146 -4.84 -16.00 3.92
C VAL A 146 -6.18 -15.41 4.39
N PRO A 147 -6.27 -14.91 5.64
CA PRO A 147 -7.52 -14.35 6.16
C PRO A 147 -7.81 -12.97 5.55
N GLU A 148 -8.96 -12.86 4.88
CA GLU A 148 -9.41 -11.72 4.09
C GLU A 148 -9.65 -10.46 4.93
N ASN A 149 -10.10 -10.62 6.17
CA ASN A 149 -10.39 -9.50 7.07
C ASN A 149 -9.12 -8.77 7.56
N LYS A 150 -7.94 -9.39 7.44
CA LYS A 150 -6.66 -8.86 7.93
C LYS A 150 -5.79 -8.24 6.83
N ILE A 151 -6.18 -8.36 5.56
CA ILE A 151 -5.36 -7.91 4.42
C ILE A 151 -6.18 -6.98 3.54
N ILE A 152 -5.59 -5.85 3.18
CA ILE A 152 -6.11 -4.93 2.16
C ILE A 152 -5.13 -4.95 1.00
N LEU A 153 -5.63 -5.21 -0.21
CA LEU A 153 -4.80 -5.25 -1.40
C LEU A 153 -4.79 -3.91 -2.12
N GLU A 154 -3.64 -3.46 -2.58
CA GLU A 154 -3.57 -2.32 -3.47
C GLU A 154 -3.81 -2.73 -4.93
N VAL A 155 -4.69 -2.01 -5.60
CA VAL A 155 -4.78 -1.94 -7.06
C VAL A 155 -4.00 -0.73 -7.52
N ASN A 156 -2.73 -0.96 -7.86
CA ASN A 156 -1.79 0.08 -8.20
C ASN A 156 -1.98 0.54 -9.65
N ARG A 157 -2.30 1.81 -9.83
CA ARG A 157 -2.58 2.40 -11.15
C ARG A 157 -1.33 2.70 -11.96
N ARG A 158 -0.20 3.02 -11.32
CA ARG A 158 1.07 3.31 -12.00
C ARG A 158 1.57 2.10 -12.78
N TYR A 159 1.51 0.93 -12.16
CA TYR A 159 1.98 -0.32 -12.75
C TYR A 159 0.87 -1.21 -13.27
N ASN A 160 -0.40 -0.89 -13.04
CA ASN A 160 -1.54 -1.75 -13.40
C ASN A 160 -1.39 -3.16 -12.81
N VAL A 161 -1.02 -3.23 -11.53
CA VAL A 161 -0.88 -4.47 -10.75
C VAL A 161 -1.75 -4.39 -9.48
N PRO A 162 -2.51 -5.45 -9.15
CA PRO A 162 -2.70 -6.63 -9.96
C PRO A 162 -3.54 -6.30 -11.22
N PRO A 163 -3.64 -7.21 -12.20
CA PRO A 163 -4.34 -6.96 -13.46
C PRO A 163 -5.81 -6.52 -13.27
N PRO A 164 -6.41 -5.78 -14.24
CA PRO A 164 -7.72 -5.12 -14.07
C PRO A 164 -8.92 -6.01 -13.72
N TYR A 165 -8.83 -7.32 -13.91
CA TYR A 165 -9.89 -8.27 -13.57
C TYR A 165 -9.77 -8.85 -12.15
N ILE A 166 -8.62 -8.66 -11.47
CA ILE A 166 -8.44 -9.08 -10.07
C ILE A 166 -9.40 -8.38 -9.10
N PRO A 167 -9.73 -7.09 -9.21
CA PRO A 167 -10.68 -6.45 -8.28
C PRO A 167 -12.03 -7.16 -8.17
N ALA A 168 -12.56 -7.69 -9.27
CA ALA A 168 -13.79 -8.48 -9.26
C ALA A 168 -13.61 -9.78 -8.47
N LEU A 169 -12.48 -10.46 -8.65
CA LEU A 169 -12.14 -11.66 -7.88
C LEU A 169 -11.90 -11.35 -6.39
N LEU A 170 -11.32 -10.21 -6.05
CA LEU A 170 -11.14 -9.80 -4.66
C LEU A 170 -12.49 -9.64 -3.97
N ASP A 171 -13.47 -9.04 -4.64
CA ASP A 171 -14.84 -8.91 -4.16
C ASP A 171 -15.49 -10.29 -3.95
N GLU A 172 -15.36 -11.20 -4.92
CA GLU A 172 -15.84 -12.59 -4.79
C GLU A 172 -15.21 -13.35 -3.61
N LEU A 173 -13.94 -13.06 -3.30
CA LEU A 173 -13.20 -13.67 -2.19
C LEU A 173 -13.39 -12.91 -0.86
N GLY A 174 -14.18 -11.84 -0.82
CA GLY A 174 -14.43 -11.04 0.39
C GLY A 174 -13.27 -10.13 0.82
N TYR A 175 -12.28 -9.92 -0.06
CA TYR A 175 -11.16 -9.04 0.21
C TYR A 175 -11.50 -7.57 -0.02
N ARG A 176 -11.00 -6.74 0.89
CA ARG A 176 -10.98 -5.30 0.68
C ARG A 176 -9.77 -4.93 -0.18
N PHE A 177 -9.94 -3.95 -1.06
CA PHE A 177 -8.86 -3.40 -1.86
C PHE A 177 -8.88 -1.88 -1.88
N VAL A 178 -7.72 -1.27 -2.08
CA VAL A 178 -7.49 0.16 -2.20
C VAL A 178 -6.91 0.50 -3.56
N VAL A 179 -7.34 1.59 -4.18
CA VAL A 179 -6.70 2.05 -5.43
C VAL A 179 -5.54 2.97 -5.08
N GLY A 180 -4.32 2.56 -5.42
CA GLY A 180 -3.11 3.34 -5.15
C GLY A 180 -2.51 3.97 -6.40
N VAL A 181 -1.86 5.12 -6.22
CA VAL A 181 -1.26 5.91 -7.31
C VAL A 181 0.26 5.74 -7.39
N ASP A 182 0.92 5.41 -6.28
CA ASP A 182 2.38 5.22 -6.18
C ASP A 182 3.17 6.36 -6.78
N ALA A 183 2.79 7.58 -6.41
CA ALA A 183 3.32 8.82 -6.95
C ALA A 183 4.32 9.44 -5.96
N GLY A 184 5.53 9.73 -6.43
CA GLY A 184 6.54 10.53 -5.75
C GLY A 184 6.48 12.02 -6.09
N SER A 185 5.68 12.40 -7.09
CA SER A 185 5.36 13.79 -7.39
C SER A 185 3.99 13.92 -8.07
N PRO A 186 3.36 15.10 -8.06
CA PRO A 186 2.07 15.30 -8.72
C PRO A 186 2.10 15.06 -10.24
N GLU A 187 3.25 15.22 -10.89
CA GLU A 187 3.43 14.97 -12.33
C GLU A 187 3.30 13.48 -12.68
N GLU A 188 3.51 12.59 -11.70
CA GLU A 188 3.34 11.14 -11.85
C GLU A 188 1.90 10.68 -11.65
N LEU A 189 1.01 11.55 -11.15
CA LEU A 189 -0.40 11.22 -11.04
C LEU A 189 -0.95 10.90 -12.42
N PRO A 190 -1.71 9.81 -12.58
CA PRO A 190 -2.23 9.42 -13.87
C PRO A 190 -3.03 10.58 -14.49
N ARG A 191 -2.70 10.95 -15.73
CA ARG A 191 -3.35 12.04 -16.50
C ARG A 191 -4.84 11.82 -16.76
N TYR A 192 -5.38 10.68 -16.38
CA TYR A 192 -6.77 10.35 -16.56
C TYR A 192 -7.57 11.00 -15.44
N GLU A 193 -8.70 11.60 -15.80
CA GLU A 193 -9.80 11.96 -14.92
C GLU A 193 -10.11 10.74 -14.03
N VAL A 194 -9.40 10.60 -12.92
CA VAL A 194 -9.71 9.56 -11.95
C VAL A 194 -11.04 10.02 -11.38
N PRO A 195 -12.17 9.31 -11.61
CA PRO A 195 -13.25 9.45 -10.67
C PRO A 195 -12.59 9.08 -9.35
N ILE A 196 -12.43 10.08 -8.52
CA ILE A 196 -12.38 10.05 -7.08
C ILE A 196 -13.13 8.78 -6.62
N LEU A 197 -12.42 7.65 -6.57
CA LEU A 197 -13.03 6.34 -6.33
C LEU A 197 -13.25 6.29 -4.83
N GLY A 198 -14.43 6.74 -4.43
CA GLY A 198 -14.98 6.44 -3.13
C GLY A 198 -14.98 4.93 -2.95
N PHE A 199 -14.36 4.50 -1.86
CA PHE A 199 -14.59 3.17 -1.34
C PHE A 199 -16.07 3.09 -0.99
N THR A 200 -16.75 2.05 -1.45
CA THR A 200 -17.81 1.46 -0.64
C THR A 200 -17.09 0.77 0.52
N PHE A 201 -16.99 1.46 1.65
CA PHE A 201 -17.03 0.72 2.91
C PHE A 201 -18.40 0.04 2.87
N ALA A 202 -18.45 -1.27 2.61
CA ALA A 202 -19.56 -2.04 3.15
C ALA A 202 -19.52 -1.78 4.65
N ASP A 203 -20.62 -1.25 5.16
CA ASP A 203 -20.76 -0.68 6.48
C ASP A 203 -20.02 -1.51 7.53
N ALA A 204 -18.93 -0.95 8.05
CA ALA A 204 -18.43 -1.29 9.37
C ALA A 204 -19.23 -0.48 10.41
N GLU A 205 -20.56 -0.58 10.31
CA GLU A 205 -21.50 -0.33 11.40
C GLU A 205 -22.34 -1.60 11.53
N GLU A 206 -21.85 -2.52 12.36
CA GLU A 206 -22.63 -3.26 13.37
C GLU A 206 -21.68 -3.93 14.38
#